data_AF-D6S9D2-F1
#
_entry.id   AF-D6S9D2-F1
#
_cell.length_a   1.000
_cell.length_b   1.000
_cell.length_c   1.000
_cell.angle_alpha   90.00
_cell.angle_beta   90.00
_cell.angle_gamma   90.00
#
_symmetry.space_group_name_H-M   'P 1'
#
loop_
_entity.id
_entity.type
_entity.pdbx_description
1 polymer ?
#
loop_
_entity_poly.entity_id
_entity_poly.type
_entity_poly.pdbx_seq_one_letter_code
_entity_poly.pdbx_strand_id
1 'polypeptide(L)'
;MIPTPYANGTFGSLMQLKIETKMLGRVGSLVDCLMKIITPIAIILAGFLADNVFNPLLVKGGKLSETFIGKIIGVGNGRGIGLLFVICGTILLIICVMMLLNRNINRLEELNPDVIND
;
A
#
# COMPACT_ATOMS: atom_id res chain seq x y z
N MET A 1 -1.89 -10.97 11.43
CA MET A 1 -1.98 -9.57 11.92
C MET A 1 -0.71 -9.11 12.65
N ILE A 2 0.43 -9.79 12.47
CA ILE A 2 1.73 -9.40 13.06
C ILE A 2 2.48 -8.30 12.27
N PRO A 3 2.39 -8.18 10.93
CA PRO A 3 3.21 -7.19 10.21
C PRO A 3 2.77 -5.74 10.44
N THR A 4 1.49 -5.51 10.73
CA THR A 4 0.93 -4.18 10.96
C THR A 4 1.47 -3.48 12.21
N PRO A 5 1.52 -4.10 13.41
CA PRO A 5 2.14 -3.46 14.58
C PRO A 5 3.66 -3.30 14.42
N TYR A 6 4.32 -4.19 13.69
CA TYR A 6 5.76 -4.08 13.45
C TYR A 6 6.10 -2.85 12.61
N ALA A 7 5.44 -2.67 11.47
CA ALA A 7 5.65 -1.50 10.60
C ALA A 7 5.30 -0.19 11.31
N ASN A 8 4.17 -0.15 12.02
CA ASN A 8 3.74 1.05 12.74
C ASN A 8 4.67 1.39 13.92
N GLY A 9 5.18 0.39 14.63
CA GLY A 9 6.13 0.58 15.73
C GLY A 9 7.45 1.18 15.24
N THR A 10 8.06 0.60 14.21
CA THR A 10 9.30 1.11 13.64
C THR A 10 9.12 2.53 13.09
N PHE A 11 8.02 2.80 12.40
CA PHE A 11 7.72 4.14 11.89
C PHE A 11 7.55 5.16 13.02
N GLY A 12 6.83 4.80 14.09
CA GLY A 12 6.66 5.65 15.26
C GLY A 12 7.98 5.97 15.97
N SER A 13 8.85 4.98 16.14
CA SER A 13 10.19 5.18 16.73
C SER A 13 11.08 6.06 15.85
N LEU A 14 11.09 5.86 14.53
CA LEU A 14 11.83 6.72 13.60
C LEU A 14 11.38 8.18 13.65
N MET A 15 10.07 8.40 13.71
CA MET A 15 9.49 9.75 13.84
C MET A 15 9.92 10.42 15.16
N GLN A 16 9.99 9.68 16.26
CA GLN A 16 10.45 10.19 17.55
C GLN A 16 11.94 10.52 17.57
N LEU A 17 12.78 9.72 16.89
CA LEU A 17 14.23 9.95 16.82
C LEU A 17 14.61 11.11 15.88
N LYS A 18 13.80 11.39 14.86
CA LYS A 18 14.12 12.38 13.81
C LYS A 18 13.40 13.71 13.93
N ILE A 19 12.37 13.81 14.77
CA ILE A 19 11.58 15.04 14.93
C ILE A 19 11.74 15.58 16.35
N GLU A 20 12.05 16.88 16.45
CA GLU A 20 12.09 17.58 17.73
C GLU A 20 10.78 17.42 18.52
N THR A 21 10.89 17.17 19.82
CA THR A 21 9.76 16.87 20.72
C THR A 21 8.65 17.92 20.68
N LYS A 22 9.00 19.19 20.46
CA LYS A 22 8.04 20.31 20.35
C LYS A 22 7.17 20.25 19.09
N MET A 23 7.66 19.61 18.03
CA MET A 23 6.99 19.51 16.72
C MET A 23 6.37 18.13 16.49
N LEU A 24 6.75 17.11 17.25
CA LEU A 24 6.29 15.73 17.11
C LEU A 24 4.75 15.62 17.03
N GLY A 25 4.02 16.31 17.92
CA GLY A 25 2.56 16.29 17.93
C GLY A 25 1.91 16.92 16.68
N ARG A 26 2.55 17.95 16.10
CA ARG A 26 2.05 18.63 14.88
C ARG A 26 2.30 17.78 13.65
N VAL A 27 3.52 17.27 13.51
CA VAL A 27 3.89 16.43 12.35
C VAL A 27 3.14 15.10 12.41
N GLY A 28 3.04 14.47 13.59
CA GLY A 28 2.27 13.24 13.79
C GLY A 28 0.80 13.42 13.41
N SER A 29 0.16 14.51 13.86
CA SER A 29 -1.25 14.79 13.51
C SER A 29 -1.47 14.99 12.02
N LEU A 30 -0.52 15.60 11.30
CA LEU A 30 -0.59 15.78 9.84
C LEU A 30 -0.45 14.44 9.12
N VAL A 31 0.52 13.61 9.53
CA VAL A 31 0.73 12.27 8.96
C VAL A 31 -0.50 11.41 9.20
N ASP A 32 -1.05 11.39 10.41
CA ASP A 32 -2.26 10.62 10.74
C ASP A 32 -3.48 11.11 9.95
N CYS A 33 -3.61 12.42 9.74
CA CYS A 33 -4.67 12.99 8.91
C CYS A 33 -4.57 12.47 7.46
N LEU A 34 -3.36 12.50 6.89
CA LEU A 34 -3.11 11.98 5.54
C LEU A 34 -3.44 10.49 5.44
N MET A 35 -2.99 9.67 6.41
CA MET A 35 -3.26 8.23 6.43
C MET A 35 -4.77 7.92 6.50
N LYS A 36 -5.52 8.71 7.29
CA LYS A 36 -6.97 8.54 7.42
C LYS A 36 -7.73 8.92 6.14
N ILE A 37 -7.30 9.95 5.42
CA ILE A 37 -7.96 10.41 4.18
C ILE A 37 -7.75 9.41 3.03
N ILE A 38 -6.63 8.69 3.01
CA ILE A 38 -6.34 7.71 1.94
C ILE A 38 -7.35 6.55 1.96
N THR A 39 -7.81 6.14 3.15
CA THR A 39 -8.70 4.97 3.31
C THR A 39 -10.02 5.09 2.55
N PRO A 40 -10.86 6.15 2.75
CA PRO A 40 -12.11 6.30 2.02
C PRO A 40 -11.91 6.44 0.51
N ILE A 41 -10.86 7.16 0.09
CA ILE A 41 -10.52 7.33 -1.32
C ILE A 41 -10.20 5.97 -1.96
N ALA A 42 -9.41 5.14 -1.26
CA ALA A 42 -9.05 3.82 -1.72
C ALA A 42 -10.28 2.90 -1.88
N ILE A 43 -11.23 2.94 -0.94
CA ILE A 43 -12.44 2.12 -1.00
C ILE A 43 -13.33 2.53 -2.19
N ILE A 44 -13.52 3.84 -2.41
CA ILE A 44 -14.31 4.35 -3.54
C ILE A 44 -13.66 3.95 -4.87
N LEU A 45 -12.34 4.14 -4.99
CA LEU A 45 -11.61 3.81 -6.19
C LEU A 45 -11.60 2.29 -6.46
N ALA A 46 -11.44 1.49 -5.41
CA ALA A 46 -11.45 0.03 -5.52
C ALA A 46 -12.81 -0.50 -6.00
N GLY A 47 -13.92 0.02 -5.46
CA GLY A 47 -15.27 -0.34 -5.93
C GLY A 47 -15.47 0.05 -7.39
N PHE A 48 -15.13 1.28 -7.76
CA PHE A 48 -15.28 1.76 -9.13
C PHE A 48 -14.43 0.95 -10.13
N LEU A 49 -13.16 0.67 -9.82
CA LEU A 49 -12.30 -0.15 -10.67
C LEU A 49 -12.78 -1.60 -10.76
N ALA A 50 -13.18 -2.19 -9.63
CA ALA A 50 -13.65 -3.57 -9.60
C ALA A 50 -14.89 -3.74 -10.48
N ASP A 51 -15.89 -2.87 -10.31
CA ASP A 51 -17.21 -3.04 -10.93
C ASP A 51 -17.27 -2.50 -12.37
N ASN A 52 -16.61 -1.37 -12.67
CA ASN A 52 -16.69 -0.74 -14.00
C ASN A 52 -15.56 -1.10 -14.96
N VAL A 53 -14.42 -1.60 -14.46
CA VAL A 53 -13.27 -1.96 -15.29
C VAL A 53 -13.05 -3.47 -15.26
N PHE A 54 -12.82 -4.07 -14.09
CA PHE A 54 -12.43 -5.48 -14.06
C PHE A 54 -13.59 -6.45 -14.28
N ASN A 55 -14.77 -6.18 -13.72
CA ASN A 55 -15.94 -7.04 -13.86
C ASN A 55 -16.40 -7.15 -15.34
N PRO A 56 -16.60 -6.06 -16.12
CA PRO A 56 -17.02 -6.17 -17.52
C PRO A 56 -15.97 -6.84 -18.43
N LEU A 57 -14.68 -6.73 -18.11
CA LEU A 57 -13.63 -7.43 -18.85
C LEU A 57 -13.58 -8.96 -18.57
N LEU A 58 -14.25 -9.43 -17.50
CA LEU A 58 -14.29 -10.84 -17.05
C LEU A 58 -15.66 -11.52 -17.19
N VAL A 59 -16.64 -10.87 -17.83
CA VAL A 59 -17.91 -11.53 -18.20
C VAL A 59 -17.70 -12.45 -19.40
N LYS A 60 -18.54 -13.48 -19.55
CA LYS A 60 -18.54 -14.42 -20.69
C LYS A 60 -18.56 -13.64 -22.03
N GLY A 61 -17.44 -13.64 -22.76
CA GLY A 61 -17.25 -12.89 -24.02
C GLY A 61 -16.30 -11.68 -23.93
N GLY A 62 -15.74 -11.37 -22.75
CA GLY A 62 -14.74 -10.30 -22.57
C GLY A 62 -13.34 -10.70 -23.05
N LYS A 63 -12.55 -9.73 -23.53
CA LYS A 63 -11.18 -9.92 -24.06
C LYS A 63 -10.19 -10.57 -23.08
N LEU A 64 -10.48 -10.55 -21.77
CA LEU A 64 -9.67 -11.20 -20.73
C LEU A 64 -10.16 -12.61 -20.36
N SER A 65 -11.36 -13.01 -20.81
CA SER A 65 -11.93 -14.32 -20.51
C SER A 65 -11.16 -15.48 -21.17
N GLU A 66 -10.48 -15.22 -22.28
CA GLU A 66 -9.66 -16.20 -23.01
C GLU A 66 -8.17 -16.17 -22.64
N THR A 67 -7.73 -15.20 -21.82
CA THR A 67 -6.32 -15.06 -21.42
C THR A 67 -5.96 -16.00 -20.27
N PHE A 68 -4.67 -16.34 -20.11
CA PHE A 68 -4.11 -17.15 -19.01
C PHE A 68 -4.60 -16.70 -17.60
N ILE A 69 -4.87 -15.41 -17.45
CA ILE A 69 -5.39 -14.76 -16.24
C ILE A 69 -6.86 -15.16 -15.97
N GLY A 70 -7.71 -15.20 -17.01
CA GLY A 70 -9.09 -15.69 -16.92
C GLY A 70 -9.18 -17.20 -16.61
N LYS A 71 -8.17 -17.97 -17.02
CA LYS A 71 -8.06 -19.41 -16.72
C LYS A 71 -7.64 -19.72 -15.28
N ILE A 72 -6.80 -18.87 -14.67
CA ILE A 72 -6.36 -19.00 -13.26
C ILE A 72 -7.41 -18.45 -12.30
N ILE A 73 -8.05 -17.31 -12.63
CA ILE A 73 -8.98 -16.61 -11.72
C ILE A 73 -10.43 -17.07 -11.91
N GLY A 74 -10.77 -17.58 -13.09
CA GLY A 74 -12.13 -17.98 -13.47
C GLY A 74 -12.97 -16.81 -13.98
N VAL A 75 -13.94 -17.13 -14.85
CA VAL A 75 -14.83 -16.17 -15.51
C VAL A 75 -16.20 -16.21 -14.81
N GLY A 76 -16.74 -15.07 -14.36
CA GLY A 76 -18.03 -15.03 -13.66
C GLY A 76 -18.27 -13.74 -12.85
N ASN A 77 -19.52 -13.53 -12.42
CA ASN A 77 -19.92 -12.36 -11.63
C ASN A 77 -19.14 -12.28 -10.30
N GLY A 78 -18.58 -11.11 -9.98
CA GLY A 78 -17.83 -10.86 -8.75
C GLY A 78 -16.34 -11.23 -8.80
N ARG A 79 -15.84 -11.75 -9.94
CA ARG A 79 -14.41 -12.07 -10.13
C ARG A 79 -13.53 -10.84 -10.36
N GLY A 80 -14.13 -9.67 -10.65
CA GLY A 80 -13.42 -8.39 -10.76
C GLY A 80 -12.69 -7.99 -9.48
N ILE A 81 -13.27 -8.26 -8.30
CA ILE A 81 -12.66 -7.97 -7.00
C ILE A 81 -11.42 -8.84 -6.77
N GLY A 82 -11.50 -10.12 -7.13
CA GLY A 82 -10.36 -11.05 -7.00
C GLY A 82 -9.16 -10.64 -7.85
N LEU A 83 -9.41 -10.15 -9.06
CA LEU A 83 -8.35 -9.63 -9.93
C LEU A 83 -7.68 -8.38 -9.36
N LEU A 84 -8.49 -7.47 -8.83
CA LEU A 84 -7.98 -6.25 -8.18
C LEU A 84 -7.07 -6.60 -6.99
N PHE A 85 -7.44 -7.57 -6.16
CA PHE A 85 -6.59 -8.05 -5.06
C PHE A 85 -5.26 -8.62 -5.54
N VAL A 86 -5.25 -9.43 -6.59
CA VAL A 86 -4.01 -10.00 -7.15
C VAL A 86 -3.10 -8.90 -7.70
N ILE A 87 -3.65 -7.93 -8.41
CA ILE A 87 -2.89 -6.80 -8.95
C ILE A 87 -2.31 -5.95 -7.82
N CYS A 88 -3.12 -5.56 -6.84
CA CYS A 88 -2.66 -4.80 -5.67
C CYS A 88 -1.58 -5.55 -4.89
N GLY A 89 -1.75 -6.86 -4.67
CA GLY A 89 -0.75 -7.69 -4.00
C GLY A 89 0.56 -7.79 -4.79
N THR A 90 0.49 -7.90 -6.12
CA THR A 90 1.68 -7.93 -6.99
C THR A 90 2.42 -6.59 -6.97
N ILE A 91 1.69 -5.48 -7.07
CA ILE A 91 2.26 -4.13 -6.96
C ILE A 91 2.94 -3.96 -5.60
N LEU A 92 2.30 -4.40 -4.51
CA LEU A 92 2.87 -4.34 -3.18
C LEU A 92 4.17 -5.14 -3.08
N LEU A 93 4.21 -6.37 -3.62
CA LEU A 93 5.42 -7.18 -3.67
C LEU A 93 6.54 -6.49 -4.45
N ILE A 94 6.24 -5.90 -5.60
CA ILE A 94 7.21 -5.16 -6.40
C ILE A 94 7.78 -3.98 -5.60
N ILE A 95 6.91 -3.21 -4.93
CA ILE A 95 7.35 -2.07 -4.09
C ILE A 95 8.25 -2.56 -2.95
N CYS A 96 7.90 -3.63 -2.25
CA CYS A 96 8.75 -4.20 -1.20
C CYS A 96 10.12 -4.64 -1.73
N VAL A 97 10.16 -5.30 -2.89
CA VAL A 97 11.44 -5.71 -3.52
C VAL A 97 12.26 -4.49 -3.93
N MET A 98 11.63 -3.47 -4.53
CA MET A 98 12.31 -2.21 -4.88
C MET A 98 12.86 -1.50 -3.64
N MET A 99 12.13 -1.52 -2.53
CA MET A 99 12.55 -0.93 -1.26
C MET A 99 13.77 -1.66 -0.69
N LEU A 100 13.80 -3.00 -0.76
CA LEU A 100 14.96 -3.81 -0.33
C LEU A 100 16.20 -3.58 -1.21
N LEU A 101 16.01 -3.41 -2.52
CA LEU A 101 17.09 -3.13 -3.47
C LEU A 101 17.64 -1.70 -3.34
N ASN A 102 16.83 -0.77 -2.82
CA ASN A 102 17.23 0.62 -2.71
C ASN A 102 18.15 0.86 -1.50
N ARG A 103 19.46 0.83 -1.76
CA ARG A 103 20.51 1.04 -0.75
C ARG A 103 20.39 2.38 -0.02
N ASN A 104 19.80 3.40 -0.63
CA ASN A 104 19.59 4.68 0.04
C ASN A 104 18.60 4.57 1.20
N ILE A 105 17.57 3.74 1.08
CA ILE A 105 16.58 3.51 2.14
C ILE A 105 17.24 2.78 3.32
N ASN A 106 18.09 1.78 3.01
CA ASN A 106 18.82 1.03 4.04
C ASN A 106 19.91 1.84 4.75
N ARG A 107 20.33 3.00 4.20
CA ARG A 107 21.33 3.90 4.80
C ARG A 107 20.70 5.16 5.40
N LEU A 108 19.37 5.26 5.48
CA LEU A 108 18.68 6.44 6.03
C LEU A 108 19.07 6.73 7.49
N GLU A 109 19.40 5.69 8.27
CA GLU A 109 19.90 5.85 9.63
C GLU A 109 21.37 6.31 9.68
N GLU A 110 22.20 5.90 8.71
CA GLU A 110 23.59 6.38 8.60
C GLU A 110 23.68 7.84 8.09
N LEU A 111 22.76 8.25 7.21
CA LEU A 111 22.85 9.54 6.53
C LEU A 111 22.29 10.71 7.33
N ASN A 112 21.40 10.48 8.28
CA ASN A 112 20.70 11.55 8.98
C ASN A 112 20.86 11.40 10.50
N PRO A 113 21.75 12.19 11.12
CA PRO A 113 22.07 12.06 12.55
C PRO A 113 20.81 12.25 13.38
N ASP A 114 20.64 11.39 14.38
CA ASP A 114 19.49 11.43 15.26
C ASP A 114 19.50 12.69 16.12
N VAL A 115 18.30 13.16 16.46
CA VAL A 115 18.15 14.28 17.38
C VAL A 115 18.43 13.75 18.77
N ILE A 116 19.70 13.73 19.16
CA ILE A 116 20.15 13.37 20.50
C ILE A 116 19.63 14.49 21.42
N ASN A 117 18.49 14.25 22.07
CA ASN A 117 18.07 15.04 23.23
C ASN A 117 19.02 14.68 24.38
N ASP A 118 19.84 15.64 24.79
CA ASP A 118 20.45 15.68 26.13
C ASP A 118 19.36 16.01 27.17
#